data_AF-A0A944IPR3-F1
#
_entry.id   AF-A0A944IPR3-F1
#
_cell.length_a   1.000
_cell.length_b   1.000
_cell.length_c   1.000
_cell.angle_alpha   90.00
_cell.angle_beta   90.00
_cell.angle_gamma   90.00
#
_symmetry.space_group_name_H-M   'P 1'
#
loop_
_entity.id
_entity.type
_entity.pdbx_description
1 polymer ?
#
loop_
_entity_poly.entity_id
_entity_poly.type
_entity_poly.pdbx_seq_one_letter_code
_entity_poly.pdbx_strand_id
1 'polypeptide(L)' 'MPDHDQPCPEQDAPEPIVTSVTANSTPDRGCRACGQNTLQIVTVTALIRSEERVVGGWALCASCGASPHPVMEVPDA' A
#
# COMPACT_ATOMS: atom_id res chain seq x y z
N MET A 1 10.80 7.97 44.50
CA MET A 1 10.24 7.38 43.27
C MET A 1 10.66 8.33 42.16
N PRO A 2 11.56 7.96 41.23
CA PRO A 2 12.00 8.91 40.22
C PRO A 2 10.92 9.05 39.14
N ASP A 3 10.57 10.30 38.90
CA ASP A 3 9.76 10.80 37.81
C ASP A 3 10.39 10.34 36.47
N HIS A 4 9.63 9.59 35.68
CA HIS A 4 10.07 9.02 34.40
C HIS A 4 9.37 9.75 33.23
N ASP A 5 9.26 11.08 33.32
CA ASP A 5 8.88 11.94 32.19
C ASP A 5 10.11 12.23 31.31
N GLN A 6 10.80 11.18 30.86
CA GLN A 6 11.73 11.33 29.75
C GLN A 6 10.92 11.19 28.46
N PRO A 7 10.77 12.25 27.63
CA PRO A 7 10.22 12.07 26.29
C PRO A 7 11.09 11.02 25.60
N CYS A 8 10.43 10.03 24.98
CA CYS A 8 11.11 9.04 24.16
C CYS A 8 12.06 9.81 23.22
N PRO A 9 13.36 9.44 23.14
CA PRO A 9 14.23 10.08 22.18
C PRO A 9 13.55 9.96 20.81
N GLU A 10 13.35 11.10 20.14
CA GLU A 10 12.99 11.16 18.72
C GLU A 10 14.09 10.39 17.98
N GLN A 11 13.95 9.08 17.91
CA GLN A 11 14.73 8.26 17.02
C GLN A 11 14.24 8.67 15.64
N ASP A 12 15.12 9.33 14.89
CA ASP A 12 15.08 9.48 13.44
C ASP A 12 14.80 8.09 12.85
N ALA A 13 13.52 7.74 12.77
CA ALA A 13 13.10 6.49 12.20
C ALA A 13 13.28 6.71 10.70
N PRO A 14 14.15 5.92 10.03
CA PRO A 14 14.41 6.14 8.62
C PRO A 14 13.08 6.13 7.87
N GLU A 15 12.87 7.15 7.04
CA GLU A 15 11.67 7.27 6.23
C GLU A 15 11.46 5.98 5.42
N PRO A 16 10.20 5.51 5.28
CA PRO A 16 9.92 4.33 4.48
C PRO A 16 10.33 4.57 3.02
N ILE A 17 11.12 3.67 2.45
CA ILE A 17 11.53 3.75 1.04
C ILE A 17 10.73 2.73 0.25
N VAL A 18 9.92 3.15 -0.72
CA VAL A 18 9.23 2.22 -1.62
C VAL A 18 10.27 1.47 -2.46
N THR A 19 10.30 0.15 -2.32
CA THR A 19 11.27 -0.70 -3.04
C THR A 19 10.67 -1.29 -4.31
N SER A 20 9.37 -1.62 -4.30
CA SER A 20 8.72 -2.19 -5.47
C SER A 20 7.22 -1.91 -5.52
N VAL A 21 6.72 -1.84 -6.76
CA VAL A 21 5.29 -1.82 -7.08
C VAL A 21 5.05 -2.94 -8.08
N THR A 22 4.26 -3.93 -7.69
CA THR A 22 3.95 -5.09 -8.53
C THR A 22 2.47 -5.13 -8.86
N ALA A 23 2.13 -5.52 -10.08
CA ALA A 23 0.75 -5.71 -10.53
C ALA A 23 0.56 -7.17 -10.93
N ASN A 24 -0.32 -7.88 -10.21
CA ASN A 24 -0.61 -9.29 -10.45
C ASN A 24 -2.04 -9.44 -10.97
N SER A 25 -2.18 -10.07 -12.13
CA SER A 25 -3.50 -10.37 -12.70
C SER A 25 -4.27 -11.35 -11.81
N THR A 26 -5.54 -11.05 -11.57
CA THR A 26 -6.48 -11.96 -10.88
C THR A 26 -7.48 -12.50 -11.91
N PRO A 27 -7.17 -13.62 -12.58
CA PRO A 27 -8.01 -14.17 -13.65
C PRO A 27 -9.36 -14.74 -13.15
N ASP A 28 -9.63 -14.73 -11.86
CA ASP A 28 -10.90 -15.20 -11.29
C ASP A 28 -11.86 -14.05 -10.92
N ARG A 29 -11.43 -12.78 -11.06
CA ARG A 29 -12.22 -11.61 -10.66
C ARG A 29 -12.43 -10.66 -11.84
N GLY A 30 -13.67 -10.63 -12.34
CA GLY A 30 -14.11 -9.65 -13.33
C GLY A 30 -14.21 -8.24 -12.74
N CYS A 31 -13.83 -7.24 -13.53
CA CYS A 31 -14.13 -5.86 -13.21
C CYS A 31 -15.64 -5.62 -13.32
N ARG A 32 -16.29 -5.20 -12.23
CA ARG A 32 -17.74 -4.91 -12.24
C ARG A 32 -18.13 -3.70 -13.09
N ALA A 33 -17.20 -2.80 -13.39
CA ALA A 33 -17.48 -1.59 -14.17
C ALA A 33 -17.62 -1.89 -15.68
N CYS A 34 -16.74 -2.73 -16.24
CA CYS A 34 -16.73 -3.01 -17.68
C CYS A 34 -16.97 -4.49 -18.03
N GLY A 35 -17.15 -5.36 -17.03
CA GLY A 35 -17.37 -6.80 -17.21
C GLY A 35 -16.14 -7.59 -17.67
N GLN A 36 -15.00 -6.94 -17.89
CA GLN A 36 -13.79 -7.57 -18.39
C GLN A 36 -13.01 -8.26 -17.27
N ASN A 37 -12.39 -9.39 -17.58
CA ASN A 37 -11.62 -10.19 -16.63
C ASN A 37 -10.14 -9.77 -16.56
N THR A 38 -9.93 -8.47 -16.38
CA THR A 38 -8.62 -7.80 -16.45
C THR A 38 -8.29 -7.07 -15.15
N LEU A 39 -8.84 -7.55 -14.04
CA LEU A 39 -8.53 -7.01 -12.73
C LEU A 39 -7.11 -7.41 -12.34
N GLN A 40 -6.35 -6.42 -11.88
CA GLN A 40 -5.01 -6.58 -11.33
C GLN A 40 -5.02 -6.10 -9.88
N ILE A 41 -4.27 -6.79 -9.03
CA ILE A 41 -3.96 -6.32 -7.69
C ILE A 41 -2.58 -5.71 -7.72
N VAL A 42 -2.52 -4.41 -7.46
CA VAL A 42 -1.29 -3.66 -7.29
C VAL A 42 -0.87 -3.75 -5.82
N THR A 43 0.36 -4.17 -5.58
CA THR A 43 0.96 -4.27 -4.24
C THR A 43 2.15 -3.32 -4.16
N VAL A 44 2.24 -2.56 -3.07
CA VAL A 44 3.36 -1.68 -2.77
C VAL A 44 4.16 -2.26 -1.63
N THR A 45 5.45 -2.45 -1.85
CA THR A 45 6.40 -2.91 -0.85
C THR A 45 7.37 -1.78 -0.53
N ALA A 46 7.65 -1.57 0.74
CA ALA A 46 8.62 -0.58 1.20
C ALA A 46 9.62 -1.21 2.18
N LEU A 47 10.83 -0.66 2.18
CA LEU A 47 11.85 -0.92 3.19
C LEU A 47 11.55 -0.03 4.41
N ILE A 48 11.24 -0.66 5.54
CA ILE A 48 10.98 0.00 6.82
C ILE A 48 11.96 -0.59 7.84
N ARG A 49 12.83 0.24 8.42
CA ARG A 49 13.84 -0.20 9.40
C ARG A 49 14.67 -1.39 8.88
N SER A 50 15.10 -1.32 7.62
CA SER A 50 15.87 -2.35 6.91
C SER A 50 15.15 -3.68 6.66
N GLU A 51 13.82 -3.72 6.82
CA GLU A 51 12.99 -4.88 6.47
C GLU A 51 11.99 -4.52 5.37
N GLU A 52 11.89 -5.34 4.32
CA GLU A 52 10.87 -5.16 3.29
C GLU A 52 9.51 -5.63 3.78
N ARG A 53 8.51 -4.73 3.68
CA ARG A 53 7.13 -4.99 4.09
C ARG A 53 6.15 -4.52 3.04
N VAL A 54 5.07 -5.26 2.87
CA VAL A 54 3.91 -4.78 2.11
C VAL A 54 3.26 -3.66 2.92
N VAL A 55 3.24 -2.46 2.35
CA VAL A 55 2.67 -1.26 2.98
C VAL A 55 1.29 -0.91 2.44
N GLY A 56 0.87 -1.57 1.36
CA GLY A 56 -0.52 -1.60 0.95
C GLY A 56 -0.69 -2.04 -0.49
N GLY A 57 -1.85 -1.74 -1.04
CA GLY A 57 -2.21 -2.15 -2.39
C GLY A 57 -3.63 -1.75 -2.76
N TRP A 58 -3.95 -1.84 -4.04
CA TRP A 58 -5.27 -1.56 -4.56
C TRP A 58 -5.58 -2.45 -5.76
N ALA A 59 -6.87 -2.60 -6.09
CA ALA A 59 -7.26 -3.23 -7.33
C ALA A 59 -7.40 -2.20 -8.45
N LEU A 60 -6.95 -2.56 -9.64
CA LEU A 60 -7.05 -1.77 -10.86
C LEU A 60 -7.58 -2.66 -11.99
N CYS A 61 -8.56 -2.19 -12.74
CA CYS A 61 -8.94 -2.82 -13.99
C CYS A 61 -8.07 -2.29 -15.13
N ALA A 62 -7.26 -3.16 -15.75
CA ALA A 62 -6.41 -2.77 -16.87
C ALA A 62 -7.19 -2.39 -18.14
N SER A 63 -8.47 -2.77 -18.26
CA SER A 63 -9.30 -2.43 -19.42
C SER A 63 -9.98 -1.06 -19.33
N CYS A 64 -10.52 -0.68 -18.17
CA CYS A 64 -11.31 0.55 -18.03
C CYS A 64 -10.74 1.54 -17.00
N GLY A 65 -9.65 1.20 -16.33
CA GLY A 65 -9.02 2.05 -15.31
C GLY A 65 -9.79 2.12 -13.98
N ALA A 66 -10.91 1.42 -13.83
CA ALA A 66 -11.67 1.42 -12.59
C ALA A 66 -10.85 0.84 -11.43
N SER A 67 -10.96 1.47 -10.26
CA SER A 67 -10.39 1.03 -8.98
C SER A 67 -11.52 0.56 -8.05
N PRO A 68 -11.93 -0.72 -8.12
CA PRO A 68 -13.13 -1.21 -7.42
C PRO A 68 -12.94 -1.43 -5.91
N HIS A 69 -11.72 -1.30 -5.39
CA HIS A 69 -11.44 -1.27 -3.96
C HIS A 69 -10.90 0.12 -3.58
N PRO A 70 -11.30 0.67 -2.41
CA PRO A 70 -10.97 2.04 -2.05
C PRO A 70 -9.47 2.26 -2.05
N VAL A 71 -9.09 3.45 -2.56
CA VAL A 71 -7.74 3.97 -2.54
C VAL A 71 -7.25 3.96 -1.10
N MET A 72 -6.00 3.57 -0.87
CA MET A 72 -5.32 3.77 0.41
C MET A 72 -5.64 5.19 0.89
N GLU A 73 -6.11 5.32 2.14
CA GLU A 73 -6.47 6.61 2.72
C GLU A 73 -5.27 7.54 2.54
N VAL A 74 -5.45 8.62 1.77
CA VAL A 74 -4.41 9.62 1.57
C VAL A 74 -4.38 10.40 2.88
N PRO A 75 -3.28 10.37 3.66
CA PRO A 75 -3.20 11.18 4.88
C PRO A 75 -3.43 12.65 4.51
N ASP A 76 -4.30 13.33 5.27
CA ASP A 76 -4.55 14.77 5.11
C ASP A 76 -3.22 15.52 5.30
N ALA A 77 -2.96 16.48 4.41
CA ALA A 77 -1.68 17.19 4.31
C ALA A 77 -1.40 18.10 5.51
#